data_AF-A0A2V4DPI1-F1
#
_entry.id   AF-A0A2V4DPI1-F1
#
_cell.length_a   1.000
_cell.length_b   1.000
_cell.length_c   1.000
_cell.angle_alpha   90.00
_cell.angle_beta   90.00
_cell.angle_gamma   90.00
#
_symmetry.space_group_name_H-M   'P 1'
#
loop_
_entity.id
_entity.type
_entity.pdbx_description
1 polymer ?
#
loop_
_entity_poly.entity_id
_entity_poly.type
_entity_poly.pdbx_seq_one_letter_code
_entity_poly.pdbx_strand_id
1 'polypeptide(L)'
;MLGFLKKLLPSKKTQSLSERDLNGRNNVGYPTMQLSREIDSLVKSKYSAAKHIINLYKDTLFFKWGPSVFNNKLSDEQLASLSGRNVQMVYLLLFRDMLRHIASFAKFKHFADDWPEQFAQELLDNCKMLSDSDDVDIAKKQDLFASTELYTVDNPIDRKHPETTEIPDWTVPLAELVMLKSDMIYHCHRPLMAAILKKSNKLK
;
A
#
# COMPACT_ATOMS: atom_id res chain seq x y z
N MET A 1 45.18 -20.29 -30.99
CA MET A 1 45.06 -20.87 -29.63
C MET A 1 44.34 -19.89 -28.71
N LEU A 2 43.01 -19.85 -28.77
CA LEU A 2 42.14 -18.93 -27.99
C LEU A 2 41.14 -19.77 -27.18
N GLY A 3 41.65 -20.63 -26.30
CA GLY A 3 40.87 -21.69 -25.65
C GLY A 3 40.90 -21.74 -24.13
N PHE A 4 41.52 -20.77 -23.42
CA PHE A 4 41.86 -20.95 -21.99
C PHE A 4 41.54 -19.77 -21.07
N LEU A 5 40.46 -19.03 -21.33
CA LEU A 5 39.93 -18.05 -20.35
C LEU A 5 38.40 -18.08 -20.25
N LYS A 6 37.80 -19.26 -20.10
CA LYS A 6 36.52 -19.37 -19.39
C LYS A 6 36.80 -19.13 -17.91
N LYS A 7 36.79 -17.84 -17.53
CA LYS A 7 36.74 -17.39 -16.14
C LYS A 7 35.73 -18.24 -15.38
N LEU A 8 36.22 -18.89 -14.32
CA LEU A 8 35.44 -19.43 -13.22
C LEU A 8 34.59 -18.30 -12.62
N LEU A 9 33.42 -18.04 -13.20
CA LEU A 9 32.37 -17.33 -12.49
C LEU A 9 31.85 -18.31 -11.45
N PRO A 10 31.86 -17.98 -10.15
CA PRO A 10 31.16 -18.76 -9.16
C PRO A 10 29.70 -18.79 -9.63
N SER A 11 29.15 -19.98 -9.90
CA SER A 11 27.71 -20.11 -10.03
C SER A 11 27.16 -19.63 -8.69
N LYS A 12 26.48 -18.48 -8.66
CA LYS A 12 25.67 -18.11 -7.50
C LYS A 12 24.75 -19.30 -7.28
N LYS A 13 25.03 -20.09 -6.24
CA LYS A 13 24.07 -21.09 -5.76
C LYS A 13 22.82 -20.28 -5.51
N THR A 14 21.82 -20.48 -6.35
CA THR A 14 20.50 -19.91 -6.14
C THR A 14 20.01 -20.60 -4.89
N GLN A 15 20.20 -19.95 -3.74
CA GLN A 15 19.67 -20.46 -2.49
C GLN A 15 18.17 -20.59 -2.72
N SER A 16 17.66 -21.82 -2.62
CA SER A 16 16.23 -22.08 -2.74
C SER A 16 15.55 -21.21 -1.69
N LEU A 17 14.58 -20.41 -2.13
CA LEU A 17 13.77 -19.59 -1.24
C LEU A 17 13.08 -20.50 -0.21
N SER A 18 13.00 -20.04 1.03
CA SER A 18 12.19 -20.72 2.03
C SER A 18 10.70 -20.65 1.63
N GLU A 19 9.88 -21.51 2.22
CA GLU A 19 8.42 -21.44 2.02
C GLU A 19 7.87 -20.07 2.43
N ARG A 20 8.37 -19.53 3.55
CA ARG A 20 8.04 -18.17 3.99
C ARG A 20 8.38 -17.11 2.94
N ASP A 21 9.58 -17.17 2.35
CA ASP A 21 9.99 -16.24 1.30
C ASP A 21 9.11 -16.36 0.04
N LEU A 22 8.71 -17.58 -0.31
CA LEU A 22 7.79 -17.84 -1.42
C LEU A 22 6.41 -17.27 -1.14
N ASN A 23 5.85 -17.51 0.03
CA ASN A 23 4.55 -16.98 0.45
C ASN A 23 4.57 -15.46 0.54
N GLY A 24 5.61 -14.87 1.15
CA GLY A 24 5.81 -13.42 1.18
C GLY A 24 5.91 -12.81 -0.21
N ARG A 25 6.62 -13.45 -1.14
CA ARG A 25 6.70 -13.00 -2.52
C ARG A 25 5.35 -13.10 -3.24
N ASN A 26 4.66 -14.23 -3.14
CA ASN A 26 3.46 -14.50 -3.91
C ASN A 26 2.24 -13.73 -3.38
N ASN A 27 2.11 -13.60 -2.07
CA ASN A 27 0.93 -13.05 -1.40
C ASN A 27 1.09 -11.57 -1.02
N VAL A 28 2.33 -11.05 -0.96
CA VAL A 28 2.58 -9.64 -0.66
C VAL A 28 3.36 -8.99 -1.79
N GLY A 29 4.53 -9.52 -2.16
CA GLY A 29 5.44 -8.92 -3.13
C GLY A 29 4.83 -8.67 -4.50
N TYR A 30 4.36 -9.71 -5.19
CA TYR A 30 3.76 -9.57 -6.52
C TYR A 30 2.51 -8.69 -6.54
N PRO A 31 1.54 -8.83 -5.61
CA PRO A 31 0.39 -7.95 -5.54
C PRO A 31 0.79 -6.47 -5.33
N THR A 32 1.77 -6.21 -4.47
CA THR A 32 2.34 -4.86 -4.25
C THR A 32 2.93 -4.29 -5.54
N MET A 33 3.72 -5.11 -6.25
CA MET A 33 4.37 -4.69 -7.49
C MET A 33 3.37 -4.40 -8.60
N GLN A 34 2.31 -5.21 -8.72
CA GLN A 34 1.24 -4.97 -9.68
C GLN A 34 0.58 -3.61 -9.42
N LEU A 35 0.10 -3.36 -8.20
CA LEU A 35 -0.53 -2.09 -7.85
C LEU A 35 0.40 -0.89 -8.05
N SER A 36 1.67 -1.02 -7.64
CA SER A 36 2.67 0.04 -7.86
C SER A 36 2.85 0.38 -9.34
N ARG A 37 2.87 -0.61 -10.23
CA ARG A 37 3.05 -0.38 -11.67
C ARG A 37 1.86 0.36 -12.27
N GLU A 38 0.64 0.01 -11.84
CA GLU A 38 -0.57 0.73 -12.25
C GLU A 38 -0.54 2.18 -11.77
N ILE A 39 -0.15 2.43 -10.51
CA ILE A 39 0.05 3.79 -10.00
C ILE A 39 1.07 4.55 -10.85
N ASP A 40 2.23 3.95 -11.15
CA ASP A 40 3.28 4.61 -11.94
C ASP A 40 2.79 4.96 -13.35
N SER A 41 1.99 4.08 -13.97
CA SER A 41 1.38 4.29 -15.28
C SER A 41 0.41 5.48 -15.27
N LEU A 42 -0.50 5.53 -14.27
CA LEU A 42 -1.47 6.62 -14.12
C LEU A 42 -0.79 7.95 -13.79
N VAL A 43 0.19 7.95 -12.89
CA VAL A 43 0.94 9.16 -12.52
C VAL A 43 1.69 9.73 -13.72
N LYS A 44 2.33 8.87 -14.52
CA LYS A 44 3.08 9.30 -15.70
C LYS A 44 2.16 9.90 -16.77
N SER A 45 0.98 9.33 -16.97
CA SER A 45 0.06 9.71 -18.05
C SER A 45 -0.85 10.89 -17.70
N LYS A 46 -1.38 10.93 -16.46
CA LYS A 46 -2.49 11.81 -16.07
C LYS A 46 -2.15 12.73 -14.88
N TYR A 47 -1.39 12.24 -13.89
CA TYR A 47 -1.26 12.90 -12.58
C TYR A 47 0.16 13.35 -12.24
N SER A 48 0.92 13.80 -13.24
CA SER A 48 2.36 14.10 -13.09
C SER A 48 2.65 15.21 -12.07
N ALA A 49 1.73 16.15 -11.85
CA ALA A 49 1.91 17.23 -10.87
C ALA A 49 1.94 16.74 -9.42
N ALA A 50 1.28 15.62 -9.09
CA ALA A 50 1.30 15.02 -7.75
C ALA A 50 2.37 13.93 -7.58
N LYS A 51 3.18 13.67 -8.62
CA LYS A 51 4.14 12.56 -8.67
C LYS A 51 5.05 12.48 -7.44
N HIS A 52 5.57 13.61 -6.96
CA HIS A 52 6.52 13.59 -5.84
C HIS A 52 5.85 13.10 -4.54
N ILE A 53 4.63 13.56 -4.25
CA ILE A 53 3.88 13.16 -3.06
C ILE A 53 3.44 11.70 -3.17
N ILE A 54 2.91 11.31 -4.32
CA ILE A 54 2.51 9.93 -4.60
C ILE A 54 3.69 8.97 -4.44
N ASN A 55 4.85 9.28 -5.01
CA ASN A 55 6.04 8.44 -4.88
C ASN A 55 6.54 8.39 -3.44
N LEU A 56 6.56 9.51 -2.70
CA LEU A 56 6.95 9.50 -1.29
C LEU A 56 6.09 8.54 -0.47
N TYR A 57 4.78 8.61 -0.66
CA TYR A 57 3.83 7.77 0.06
C TYR A 57 3.98 6.30 -0.35
N LYS A 58 3.92 6.02 -1.66
CA LYS A 58 4.04 4.68 -2.23
C LYS A 58 5.37 4.02 -1.84
N ASP A 59 6.50 4.69 -2.04
CA ASP A 59 7.82 4.14 -1.74
C ASP A 59 7.99 3.79 -0.26
N THR A 60 7.33 4.54 0.63
CA THR A 60 7.42 4.28 2.06
C THR A 60 6.42 3.22 2.51
N LEU A 61 5.14 3.35 2.15
CA LEU A 61 4.12 2.40 2.56
C LEU A 61 4.32 1.04 1.88
N PHE A 62 4.46 1.01 0.55
CA PHE A 62 4.40 -0.23 -0.23
C PHE A 62 5.74 -0.98 -0.21
N PHE A 63 6.87 -0.28 -0.10
CA PHE A 63 8.19 -0.90 -0.26
C PHE A 63 9.07 -0.86 0.99
N LYS A 64 8.66 -0.15 2.05
CA LYS A 64 9.38 -0.19 3.34
C LYS A 64 8.51 -0.79 4.43
N TRP A 65 7.33 -0.23 4.65
CA TRP A 65 6.53 -0.59 5.82
C TRP A 65 5.72 -1.85 5.60
N GLY A 66 4.91 -1.91 4.55
CA GLY A 66 4.03 -3.04 4.26
C GLY A 66 4.78 -4.39 4.23
N PRO A 67 5.79 -4.58 3.36
CA PRO A 67 6.53 -5.84 3.30
C PRO A 67 7.21 -6.22 4.61
N SER A 68 7.74 -5.25 5.35
CA SER A 68 8.37 -5.48 6.66
C SER A 68 7.33 -5.90 7.71
N VAL A 69 6.17 -5.26 7.76
CA VAL A 69 5.09 -5.60 8.70
C VAL A 69 4.57 -7.00 8.40
N PHE A 70 4.23 -7.30 7.15
CA PHE A 70 3.73 -8.62 6.76
C PHE A 70 4.75 -9.73 7.08
N ASN A 71 6.00 -9.54 6.67
CA ASN A 71 7.03 -10.56 6.85
C ASN A 71 7.53 -10.70 8.30
N ASN A 72 7.24 -9.76 9.20
CA ASN A 72 7.68 -9.85 10.60
C ASN A 72 6.54 -10.15 11.58
N LYS A 73 5.28 -9.92 11.20
CA LYS A 73 4.13 -9.99 12.11
C LYS A 73 3.20 -11.16 11.84
N LEU A 74 3.12 -11.64 10.60
CA LEU A 74 2.31 -12.81 10.28
C LEU A 74 3.10 -14.10 10.55
N SER A 75 2.44 -15.10 11.13
CA SER A 75 2.92 -16.49 11.13
C SER A 75 3.06 -17.02 9.70
N ASP A 76 3.73 -18.16 9.53
CA ASP A 76 3.87 -18.79 8.21
C ASP A 76 2.50 -19.18 7.64
N GLU A 77 1.58 -19.68 8.48
CA GLU A 77 0.22 -20.06 8.11
C GLU A 77 -0.63 -18.85 7.71
N GLN A 78 -0.54 -17.75 8.45
CA GLN A 78 -1.20 -16.50 8.07
C GLN A 78 -0.64 -15.94 6.77
N LEU A 79 0.68 -15.99 6.58
CA LEU A 79 1.30 -15.51 5.35
C LEU A 79 0.92 -16.38 4.14
N ALA A 80 0.80 -17.69 4.32
CA ALA A 80 0.38 -18.64 3.28
C ALA A 80 -1.09 -18.43 2.86
N SER A 81 -1.96 -18.12 3.82
CA SER A 81 -3.40 -17.88 3.59
C SER A 81 -3.75 -16.44 3.21
N LEU A 82 -2.81 -15.50 3.32
CA LEU A 82 -3.04 -14.09 3.00
C LEU A 82 -3.39 -13.92 1.51
N SER A 83 -4.55 -13.35 1.24
CA SER A 83 -4.95 -12.98 -0.12
C SER A 83 -4.17 -11.76 -0.61
N GLY A 84 -3.50 -11.91 -1.75
CA GLY A 84 -2.83 -10.79 -2.41
C GLY A 84 -3.77 -9.64 -2.80
N ARG A 85 -5.04 -9.95 -3.09
CA ARG A 85 -6.05 -8.92 -3.37
C ARG A 85 -6.43 -8.14 -2.10
N ASN A 86 -6.42 -8.78 -0.94
CA ASN A 86 -6.65 -8.08 0.34
C ASN A 86 -5.52 -7.10 0.61
N VAL A 87 -4.27 -7.50 0.35
CA VAL A 87 -3.10 -6.61 0.45
C VAL A 87 -3.24 -5.41 -0.48
N GLN A 88 -3.60 -5.65 -1.75
CA GLN A 88 -3.84 -4.59 -2.73
C GLN A 88 -4.95 -3.65 -2.29
N MET A 89 -6.07 -4.19 -1.79
CA MET A 89 -7.19 -3.39 -1.32
C MET A 89 -6.79 -2.49 -0.14
N VAL A 90 -6.10 -3.02 0.87
CA VAL A 90 -5.64 -2.20 2.02
C VAL A 90 -4.71 -1.08 1.55
N TYR A 91 -3.76 -1.38 0.67
CA TYR A 91 -2.90 -0.35 0.09
C TYR A 91 -3.67 0.68 -0.73
N LEU A 92 -4.64 0.26 -1.53
CA LEU A 92 -5.48 1.16 -2.32
C LEU A 92 -6.30 2.09 -1.42
N LEU A 93 -6.91 1.57 -0.35
CA LEU A 93 -7.73 2.36 0.57
C LEU A 93 -6.89 3.40 1.32
N LEU A 94 -5.72 3.01 1.82
CA LEU A 94 -4.78 3.93 2.48
C LEU A 94 -4.24 4.98 1.49
N PHE A 95 -3.91 4.57 0.28
CA PHE A 95 -3.46 5.46 -0.78
C PHE A 95 -4.54 6.45 -1.20
N ARG A 96 -5.77 5.99 -1.42
CA ARG A 96 -6.95 6.82 -1.74
C ARG A 96 -7.20 7.85 -0.65
N ASP A 97 -7.14 7.46 0.62
CA ASP A 97 -7.26 8.40 1.73
C ASP A 97 -6.17 9.49 1.66
N MET A 98 -4.92 9.12 1.40
CA MET A 98 -3.86 10.10 1.19
C MET A 98 -4.17 11.07 0.05
N LEU A 99 -4.68 10.56 -1.09
CA LEU A 99 -5.09 11.41 -2.21
C LEU A 99 -6.21 12.39 -1.81
N ARG A 100 -7.22 11.94 -1.05
CA ARG A 100 -8.31 12.80 -0.54
C ARG A 100 -7.77 13.95 0.32
N HIS A 101 -6.85 13.65 1.24
CA HIS A 101 -6.22 14.65 2.10
C HIS A 101 -5.41 15.69 1.31
N ILE A 102 -4.79 15.32 0.18
CA ILE A 102 -4.02 16.25 -0.64
C ILE A 102 -4.82 16.91 -1.77
N ALA A 103 -6.06 16.48 -2.02
CA ALA A 103 -6.86 16.90 -3.17
C ALA A 103 -7.04 18.42 -3.22
N SER A 104 -7.24 19.06 -2.06
CA SER A 104 -7.37 20.52 -1.98
C SER A 104 -6.09 21.28 -2.35
N PHE A 105 -4.93 20.63 -2.28
CA PHE A 105 -3.62 21.21 -2.56
C PHE A 105 -3.11 20.88 -3.97
N ALA A 106 -3.52 19.72 -4.51
CA ALA A 106 -3.17 19.25 -5.85
C ALA A 106 -4.36 19.44 -6.80
N LYS A 107 -4.69 20.70 -7.10
CA LYS A 107 -5.70 21.01 -8.12
C LYS A 107 -5.12 20.82 -9.51
N PHE A 108 -5.72 19.95 -10.30
CA PHE A 108 -5.34 19.76 -11.69
C PHE A 108 -6.32 20.52 -12.59
N LYS A 109 -5.81 21.41 -13.44
CA LYS A 109 -6.61 22.29 -14.31
C LYS A 109 -7.63 21.56 -15.20
N HIS A 110 -7.37 20.28 -15.50
CA HIS A 110 -8.15 19.48 -16.44
C HIS A 110 -8.85 18.27 -15.80
N PHE A 111 -8.83 18.16 -14.47
CA PHE A 111 -9.52 17.07 -13.77
C PHE A 111 -10.63 17.65 -12.90
N ALA A 112 -11.67 16.86 -12.70
CA ALA A 112 -12.73 17.19 -11.77
C ALA A 112 -12.22 17.16 -10.33
N ASP A 113 -12.95 17.81 -9.42
CA ASP A 113 -12.57 17.92 -8.01
C ASP A 113 -12.53 16.54 -7.30
N ASP A 114 -13.23 15.54 -7.84
CA ASP A 114 -13.26 14.15 -7.38
C ASP A 114 -12.14 13.27 -7.99
N TRP A 115 -11.08 13.86 -8.54
CA TRP A 115 -9.96 13.12 -9.13
C TRP A 115 -9.36 12.02 -8.24
N PRO A 116 -9.32 12.11 -6.88
CA PRO A 116 -8.85 11.00 -6.04
C PRO A 116 -9.69 9.74 -6.21
N GLU A 117 -11.00 9.91 -6.39
CA GLU A 117 -11.96 8.81 -6.56
C GLU A 117 -11.80 8.19 -7.93
N GLN A 118 -11.69 9.01 -8.97
CA GLN A 118 -11.43 8.54 -10.33
C GLN A 118 -10.11 7.77 -10.42
N PHE A 119 -9.05 8.28 -9.78
CA PHE A 119 -7.77 7.59 -9.68
C PHE A 119 -7.93 6.23 -9.00
N ALA A 120 -8.57 6.19 -7.83
CA ALA A 120 -8.73 4.97 -7.06
C ALA A 120 -9.59 3.93 -7.80
N GLN A 121 -10.65 4.37 -8.49
CA GLN A 121 -11.50 3.50 -9.31
C GLN A 121 -10.71 2.89 -10.48
N GLU A 122 -9.92 3.70 -11.20
CA GLU A 122 -9.06 3.18 -12.28
C GLU A 122 -8.07 2.12 -11.77
N LEU A 123 -7.48 2.31 -10.58
CA LEU A 123 -6.60 1.31 -9.97
C LEU A 123 -7.35 0.03 -9.58
N LEU A 124 -8.54 0.17 -8.98
CA LEU A 124 -9.40 -0.93 -8.55
C LEU A 124 -9.73 -1.85 -9.74
N ASP A 125 -10.13 -1.23 -10.85
CA ASP A 125 -10.54 -1.91 -12.09
C ASP A 125 -9.34 -2.55 -12.79
N ASN A 126 -8.24 -1.82 -12.96
CA ASN A 126 -7.02 -2.34 -13.62
C ASN A 126 -6.41 -3.51 -12.85
N CYS A 127 -6.44 -3.46 -11.52
CA CYS A 127 -5.96 -4.55 -10.67
C CYS A 127 -7.01 -5.65 -10.46
N LYS A 128 -8.24 -5.46 -10.93
CA LYS A 128 -9.34 -6.43 -10.80
C LYS A 128 -9.58 -6.86 -9.35
N MET A 129 -9.54 -5.92 -8.42
CA MET A 129 -9.54 -6.22 -6.98
C MET A 129 -10.89 -6.73 -6.46
N LEU A 130 -11.97 -6.54 -7.22
CA LEU A 130 -13.34 -6.94 -6.87
C LEU A 130 -13.95 -7.97 -7.85
N SER A 131 -13.14 -8.63 -8.68
CA SER A 131 -13.66 -9.43 -9.80
C SER A 131 -13.64 -10.94 -9.57
N ASP A 132 -13.35 -11.41 -8.37
CA ASP A 132 -13.21 -12.84 -8.10
C ASP A 132 -14.45 -13.37 -7.37
N SER A 133 -15.09 -14.37 -7.98
CA SER A 133 -16.32 -14.98 -7.47
C SER A 133 -16.11 -15.80 -6.19
N ASP A 134 -14.88 -16.27 -5.95
CA ASP A 134 -14.55 -17.10 -4.80
C ASP A 134 -13.92 -16.29 -3.65
N ASP A 135 -13.92 -14.96 -3.77
CA ASP A 135 -13.39 -14.04 -2.78
C ASP A 135 -14.36 -13.86 -1.62
N VAL A 136 -14.08 -14.56 -0.52
CA VAL A 136 -14.92 -14.53 0.70
C VAL A 136 -15.01 -13.14 1.34
N ASP A 137 -14.08 -12.23 1.02
CA ASP A 137 -14.04 -10.87 1.54
C ASP A 137 -14.67 -9.85 0.58
N ILE A 138 -15.27 -10.28 -0.53
CA ILE A 138 -15.72 -9.39 -1.61
C ILE A 138 -16.69 -8.30 -1.11
N ALA A 139 -17.68 -8.68 -0.31
CA ALA A 139 -18.68 -7.75 0.23
C ALA A 139 -18.01 -6.69 1.13
N LYS A 140 -17.11 -7.14 2.01
CA LYS A 140 -16.36 -6.25 2.89
C LYS A 140 -15.49 -5.27 2.10
N LYS A 141 -14.84 -5.72 1.03
CA LYS A 141 -14.03 -4.86 0.15
C LYS A 141 -14.90 -3.84 -0.58
N GLN A 142 -16.06 -4.26 -1.07
CA GLN A 142 -17.03 -3.38 -1.72
C GLN A 142 -17.51 -2.29 -0.75
N ASP A 143 -17.89 -2.65 0.47
CA ASP A 143 -18.33 -1.69 1.50
C ASP A 143 -17.21 -0.70 1.87
N LEU A 144 -15.99 -1.21 2.09
CA LEU A 144 -14.83 -0.37 2.39
C LEU A 144 -14.50 0.58 1.23
N PHE A 145 -14.60 0.13 -0.01
CA PHE A 145 -14.35 0.98 -1.17
C PHE A 145 -15.50 1.97 -1.43
N ALA A 146 -16.74 1.61 -1.12
CA ALA A 146 -17.87 2.54 -1.21
C ALA A 146 -17.79 3.68 -0.17
N SER A 147 -17.06 3.48 0.93
CA SER A 147 -16.92 4.49 1.98
C SER A 147 -16.29 5.80 1.46
N THR A 148 -16.94 6.91 1.82
CA THR A 148 -16.46 8.28 1.57
C THR A 148 -15.79 8.90 2.80
N GLU A 149 -15.64 8.14 3.89
CA GLU A 149 -15.02 8.62 5.12
C GLU A 149 -13.56 9.01 4.86
N LEU A 150 -13.16 10.16 5.41
CA LEU A 150 -11.77 10.58 5.45
C LEU A 150 -11.15 10.07 6.75
N TYR A 151 -10.07 9.30 6.66
CA TYR A 151 -9.46 8.71 7.84
C TYR A 151 -8.85 9.77 8.73
N THR A 152 -9.23 9.73 10.01
CA THR A 152 -8.69 10.60 11.04
C THR A 152 -7.23 10.22 11.31
N VAL A 153 -6.33 11.19 11.14
CA VAL A 153 -4.86 11.02 11.31
C VAL A 153 -4.26 12.03 12.29
N ASP A 154 -5.11 12.74 13.03
CA ASP A 154 -4.71 13.82 13.92
C ASP A 154 -4.15 13.30 15.24
N ASN A 155 -4.67 12.17 15.74
CA ASN A 155 -4.24 11.56 17.00
C ASN A 155 -2.74 11.22 16.96
N PRO A 156 -1.89 11.90 17.74
CA PRO A 156 -0.45 11.65 17.71
C PRO A 156 -0.12 10.29 18.31
N ILE A 157 0.88 9.63 17.73
CA ILE A 157 1.48 8.43 18.31
C ILE A 157 2.46 8.88 19.38
N ASP A 158 2.19 8.55 20.64
CA ASP A 158 3.15 8.76 21.72
C ASP A 158 4.25 7.70 21.62
N ARG A 159 5.45 8.13 21.20
CA ARG A 159 6.60 7.23 21.08
C ARG A 159 7.15 6.75 22.42
N LYS A 160 6.87 7.46 23.51
CA LYS A 160 7.30 7.08 24.86
C LYS A 160 6.31 6.10 25.50
N HIS A 161 5.04 6.25 25.17
CA HIS A 161 3.92 5.45 25.70
C HIS A 161 3.00 4.95 24.57
N PRO A 162 3.49 4.11 23.65
CA PRO A 162 2.71 3.65 22.49
C PRO A 162 1.40 2.95 22.88
N GLU A 163 1.38 2.31 24.04
CA GLU A 163 0.20 1.66 24.65
C GLU A 163 -0.96 2.61 24.94
N THR A 164 -0.68 3.92 25.03
CA THR A 164 -1.69 4.95 25.28
C THR A 164 -2.21 5.58 23.99
N THR A 165 -1.68 5.19 22.84
CA THR A 165 -2.12 5.74 21.54
C THR A 165 -3.52 5.24 21.24
N GLU A 166 -4.48 6.15 21.16
CA GLU A 166 -5.82 5.86 20.68
C GLU A 166 -5.78 5.46 19.20
N ILE A 167 -6.20 4.24 18.91
CA ILE A 167 -6.24 3.69 17.54
C ILE A 167 -7.65 3.89 16.98
N PRO A 168 -7.83 4.65 15.89
CA PRO A 168 -9.16 4.91 15.33
C PRO A 168 -9.85 3.66 14.77
N ASP A 169 -11.18 3.61 14.87
CA ASP A 169 -11.99 2.45 14.46
C ASP A 169 -11.90 2.12 12.97
N TRP A 170 -11.66 3.12 12.10
CA TRP A 170 -11.51 2.90 10.66
C TRP A 170 -10.39 1.90 10.32
N THR A 171 -9.42 1.72 11.22
CA THR A 171 -8.29 0.80 11.03
C THR A 171 -8.69 -0.67 11.18
N VAL A 172 -9.74 -0.97 11.95
CA VAL A 172 -10.18 -2.33 12.28
C VAL A 172 -10.52 -3.14 11.03
N PRO A 173 -11.45 -2.69 10.15
CA PRO A 173 -11.83 -3.51 9.00
C PRO A 173 -10.70 -3.68 7.98
N LEU A 174 -9.75 -2.73 7.91
CA LEU A 174 -8.54 -2.84 7.09
C LEU A 174 -7.57 -3.88 7.65
N ALA A 175 -7.36 -3.87 8.97
CA ALA A 175 -6.45 -4.79 9.64
C ALA A 175 -6.93 -6.24 9.53
N GLU A 176 -8.25 -6.45 9.66
CA GLU A 176 -8.89 -7.76 9.52
C GLU A 176 -8.68 -8.36 8.12
N LEU A 177 -8.79 -7.56 7.05
CA LEU A 177 -8.55 -8.04 5.67
C LEU A 177 -7.17 -8.69 5.50
N VAL A 178 -6.19 -8.24 6.26
CA VAL A 178 -4.79 -8.66 6.11
C VAL A 178 -4.21 -9.33 7.35
N MET A 179 -5.08 -9.75 8.28
CA MET A 179 -4.72 -10.47 9.50
C MET A 179 -3.70 -9.74 10.39
N LEU A 180 -3.68 -8.41 10.32
CA LEU A 180 -2.84 -7.57 11.16
C LEU A 180 -3.65 -7.00 12.32
N LYS A 181 -2.94 -6.40 13.28
CA LYS A 181 -3.56 -5.57 14.31
C LYS A 181 -3.80 -4.16 13.78
N SER A 182 -4.90 -3.55 14.21
CA SER A 182 -5.32 -2.18 13.90
C SER A 182 -4.23 -1.12 14.13
N ASP A 183 -3.47 -1.27 15.22
CA ASP A 183 -2.37 -0.38 15.57
C ASP A 183 -1.30 -0.34 14.45
N MET A 184 -0.98 -1.48 13.84
CA MET A 184 0.00 -1.56 12.75
C MET A 184 -0.45 -0.76 11.53
N ILE A 185 -1.74 -0.83 11.16
CA ILE A 185 -2.30 -0.04 10.06
C ILE A 185 -2.15 1.47 10.36
N TYR A 186 -2.51 1.87 11.58
CA TYR A 186 -2.42 3.27 11.99
C TYR A 186 -0.97 3.78 11.99
N HIS A 187 -0.05 3.00 12.54
CA HIS A 187 1.38 3.33 12.59
C HIS A 187 2.03 3.35 11.20
N CYS A 188 1.45 2.66 10.21
CA CYS A 188 1.87 2.71 8.83
C CYS A 188 1.27 3.87 8.02
N HIS A 189 0.13 4.41 8.40
CA HIS A 189 -0.50 5.49 7.63
C HIS A 189 -0.18 6.87 8.20
N ARG A 190 -0.41 7.03 9.50
CA ARG A 190 -0.44 8.35 10.15
C ARG A 190 0.87 9.13 10.05
N PRO A 191 2.07 8.55 10.28
CA PRO A 191 3.28 9.37 10.20
C PRO A 191 3.60 9.83 8.78
N LEU A 192 3.16 9.09 7.75
CA LEU A 192 3.29 9.53 6.35
C LEU A 192 2.35 10.69 6.07
N MET A 193 1.10 10.58 6.50
CA MET A 193 0.13 11.67 6.38
C MET A 193 0.60 12.93 7.08
N ALA A 194 1.10 12.83 8.31
CA ALA A 194 1.66 13.96 9.04
C ALA A 194 2.85 14.60 8.30
N ALA A 195 3.73 13.80 7.69
CA ALA A 195 4.87 14.30 6.92
C ALA A 195 4.44 15.00 5.62
N ILE A 196 3.45 14.44 4.91
CA ILE A 196 2.91 15.00 3.66
C ILE A 196 2.18 16.31 3.95
N LEU A 197 1.23 16.31 4.89
CA LEU A 197 0.44 17.50 5.24
C LEU A 197 1.31 18.65 5.74
N LYS A 198 2.35 18.35 6.53
CA LYS A 198 3.34 19.35 6.97
C LYS A 198 4.10 19.97 5.79
N LYS A 199 4.42 19.20 4.75
CA LYS A 199 5.06 19.73 3.53
C LYS A 199 4.07 20.56 2.71
N SER A 200 2.83 20.10 2.54
CA SER A 200 1.79 20.80 1.78
C SER A 200 1.43 22.15 2.39
N ASN A 201 1.37 22.25 3.73
CA ASN A 201 1.10 23.53 4.42
C ASN A 201 2.25 24.55 4.32
N LYS A 202 3.47 24.13 3.99
CA LYS A 202 4.60 25.06 3.74
C LYS A 202 4.61 25.65 2.32
N LEU A 203 3.76 25.13 1.43
CA LEU A 203 3.64 25.56 0.04
C LEU A 203 2.45 26.52 -0.18
N LYS A 204 1.66 26.77 0.87
CA LYS A 204 0.66 27.84 0.95
C LYS A 204 1.34 29.13 1.43
#